data_AF-A0A8H8S948-F1
#
_entry.id   AF-A0A8H8S948-F1
#
_cell.length_a   1.000
_cell.length_b   1.000
_cell.length_c   1.000
_cell.angle_alpha   90.00
_cell.angle_beta   90.00
_cell.angle_gamma   90.00
#
_symmetry.space_group_name_H-M   'P 1'
#
loop_
_entity.id
_entity.type
_entity.pdbx_description
1 polymer ?
#
loop_
_entity_poly.entity_id
_entity_poly.type
_entity_poly.pdbx_seq_one_letter_code
_entity_poly.pdbx_strand_id
1 'polypeptide(L)'
;MAKLSREGSNKEFNICLIGSGGVGTIAALVLEKSGRASVTAVLRSSYGIVKEKGWDIESVDHGPRKGWRPSRVVPSISDAAFGPSQSTAFGGPLPTGASTPMEPAKERYDFIVICTKQLPEQHAIADMIAPLVTPALTSIVLIQNGLNIHLPFTTAFPSNVTMSAVSMIGSFTAPPNIIKHIGPDTLQIGAHYHPEVPDSISLERTQTFIDMYRAGGAASCILAPDMPKARYAKILWNGTFNTICALMLMNVGEVQRSGAREKLVIPIMHELQAVAKADGHEIEEKLVREMAFRSPESSRWRPSMLLDREYGRPMEYEAILGDPIRRAAELGVHVPIMTTVYELLKLASWQVDNPSDAAAGDPTVV
;
A
#
# COMPACT_ATOMS: atom_id res chain seq x y z
N MET A 1 -22.46 -12.81 -44.23
CA MET A 1 -23.19 -11.76 -43.46
C MET A 1 -23.15 -12.16 -42.00
N ALA A 2 -22.62 -11.42 -41.02
CA ALA A 2 -21.82 -10.21 -40.99
C ALA A 2 -20.83 -10.41 -39.81
N LYS A 3 -19.54 -10.11 -40.04
CA LYS A 3 -18.56 -9.94 -38.97
C LYS A 3 -18.97 -8.69 -38.19
N LEU A 4 -19.40 -8.85 -36.94
CA LEU A 4 -19.43 -7.74 -35.99
C LEU A 4 -17.97 -7.44 -35.63
N SER A 5 -17.42 -6.40 -36.28
CA SER A 5 -16.18 -5.75 -35.89
C SER A 5 -16.34 -5.23 -34.45
N ARG A 6 -15.63 -5.83 -33.49
CA ARG A 6 -15.31 -5.16 -32.23
C ARG A 6 -14.11 -4.25 -32.48
N GLU A 7 -14.33 -3.17 -33.21
CA GLU A 7 -13.52 -1.96 -33.08
C GLU A 7 -14.12 -1.14 -31.93
N GLY A 8 -13.79 -1.55 -30.70
CA GLY A 8 -13.97 -0.72 -29.53
C GLY A 8 -12.67 0.01 -29.26
N SER A 9 -12.66 1.34 -29.39
CA SER A 9 -11.55 2.23 -29.07
C SER A 9 -10.78 1.75 -27.84
N ASN A 10 -9.50 1.38 -28.00
CA ASN A 10 -8.66 0.91 -26.90
C ASN A 10 -8.37 2.11 -25.98
N LYS A 11 -9.31 2.44 -25.08
CA LYS A 11 -9.12 3.49 -24.08
C LYS A 11 -8.04 3.02 -23.12
N GLU A 12 -6.89 3.68 -23.20
CA GLU A 12 -5.78 3.54 -22.27
C GLU A 12 -6.15 4.35 -21.02
N PHE A 13 -6.28 3.68 -19.87
CA PHE A 13 -6.48 4.34 -18.59
C PHE A 13 -5.22 5.08 -18.20
N ASN A 14 -5.34 6.37 -17.88
CA ASN A 14 -4.22 7.14 -17.36
C ASN A 14 -4.06 6.84 -15.87
N ILE A 15 -2.91 6.31 -15.48
CA ILE A 15 -2.62 5.95 -14.10
C ILE A 15 -1.42 6.77 -13.58
N CYS A 16 -1.60 7.46 -12.46
CA CYS A 16 -0.47 8.03 -11.72
C CYS A 16 -0.09 7.05 -10.61
N LEU A 17 1.15 6.55 -10.60
CA LEU A 17 1.65 5.71 -9.53
C LEU A 17 2.66 6.48 -8.67
N ILE A 18 2.38 6.56 -7.38
CA ILE A 18 3.20 7.28 -6.41
C ILE A 18 3.88 6.26 -5.51
N GLY A 19 5.22 6.23 -5.56
CA GLY A 19 6.03 5.29 -4.78
C GLY A 19 6.47 4.05 -5.57
N SER A 20 7.36 4.22 -6.55
CA SER A 20 7.95 3.11 -7.34
C SER A 20 9.08 2.37 -6.62
N GLY A 21 8.83 1.89 -5.40
CA GLY A 21 9.71 0.92 -4.72
C GLY A 21 9.55 -0.49 -5.29
N GLY A 22 9.84 -1.54 -4.50
CA GLY A 22 9.60 -2.94 -4.89
C GLY A 22 8.15 -3.18 -5.35
N VAL A 23 7.19 -2.95 -4.46
CA VAL A 23 5.75 -3.17 -4.73
C VAL A 23 5.25 -2.27 -5.85
N GLY A 24 5.53 -0.95 -5.77
CA GLY A 24 5.05 -0.01 -6.78
C GLY A 24 5.60 -0.27 -8.18
N THR A 25 6.84 -0.74 -8.30
CA THR A 25 7.40 -1.09 -9.61
C THR A 25 6.74 -2.33 -10.21
N ILE A 26 6.46 -3.35 -9.39
CA ILE A 26 5.71 -4.53 -9.85
C ILE A 26 4.27 -4.15 -10.23
N ALA A 27 3.59 -3.34 -9.42
CA ALA A 27 2.25 -2.84 -9.75
C ALA A 27 2.24 -2.03 -11.06
N ALA A 28 3.20 -1.14 -11.28
CA ALA A 28 3.35 -0.39 -12.52
C ALA A 28 3.56 -1.34 -13.72
N LEU A 29 4.45 -2.33 -13.58
CA LEU A 29 4.71 -3.32 -14.63
C LEU A 29 3.47 -4.14 -14.97
N VAL A 30 2.73 -4.60 -13.96
CA VAL A 30 1.49 -5.36 -14.15
C VAL A 30 0.45 -4.51 -14.87
N LEU A 31 0.24 -3.28 -14.43
CA LEU A 31 -0.73 -2.36 -15.08
C LEU A 31 -0.37 -2.09 -16.54
N GLU A 32 0.89 -1.80 -16.86
CA GLU A 32 1.36 -1.61 -18.25
C GLU A 32 1.18 -2.89 -19.10
N LYS A 33 1.53 -4.06 -18.54
CA LYS A 33 1.37 -5.35 -19.23
C LYS A 33 -0.09 -5.71 -19.54
N SER A 34 -1.06 -5.06 -18.91
CA SER A 34 -2.47 -5.27 -19.22
C SER A 34 -2.83 -4.82 -20.65
N GLY A 35 -2.02 -3.96 -21.27
CA GLY A 35 -2.31 -3.32 -22.55
C GLY A 35 -3.46 -2.31 -22.49
N ARG A 36 -3.88 -1.93 -21.28
CA ARG A 36 -5.03 -1.06 -21.02
C ARG A 36 -4.68 0.18 -20.19
N ALA A 37 -3.43 0.34 -19.75
CA ALA A 37 -3.04 1.44 -18.87
C ALA A 37 -1.74 2.11 -19.32
N SER A 38 -1.71 3.44 -19.24
CA SER A 38 -0.51 4.27 -19.33
C SER A 38 -0.10 4.69 -17.94
N VAL A 39 1.07 4.25 -17.46
CA VAL A 39 1.53 4.58 -16.12
C VAL A 39 2.49 5.77 -16.15
N THR A 40 2.13 6.83 -15.44
CA THR A 40 3.07 7.86 -14.98
C THR A 40 3.55 7.50 -13.59
N ALA A 41 4.82 7.10 -13.45
CA ALA A 41 5.41 6.81 -12.15
C ALA A 41 6.16 8.02 -11.59
N VAL A 42 5.81 8.41 -10.36
CA VAL A 42 6.49 9.43 -9.58
C VAL A 42 7.60 8.78 -8.77
N LEU A 43 8.85 9.14 -9.08
CA LEU A 43 10.05 8.64 -8.41
C LEU A 43 10.79 9.82 -7.80
N ARG A 44 11.21 9.70 -6.53
CA ARG A 44 12.11 10.67 -5.90
C ARG A 44 13.56 10.23 -6.08
N SER A 45 14.06 9.43 -5.14
CA SER A 45 15.48 9.03 -5.07
C SER A 45 15.96 8.26 -6.30
N SER A 46 15.11 7.44 -6.91
CA SER A 46 15.48 6.62 -8.07
C SER A 46 15.18 7.26 -9.43
N TYR A 47 14.68 8.50 -9.49
CA TYR A 47 14.27 9.14 -10.75
C TYR A 47 15.39 9.16 -11.79
N GLY A 48 16.57 9.67 -11.42
CA GLY A 48 17.69 9.83 -12.36
C GLY A 48 18.09 8.51 -13.01
N ILE A 49 18.34 7.48 -12.18
CA ILE A 49 18.78 6.18 -12.67
C ILE A 49 17.69 5.43 -13.45
N VAL A 50 16.42 5.54 -13.05
CA VAL A 50 15.32 4.86 -13.77
C VAL A 50 14.99 5.57 -15.07
N LYS A 51 15.09 6.90 -15.12
CA LYS A 51 14.97 7.65 -16.37
C LYS A 51 16.07 7.24 -17.35
N GLU A 52 17.33 7.20 -16.90
CA GLU A 52 18.49 6.91 -17.76
C GLU A 52 18.62 5.42 -18.14
N LYS A 53 18.36 4.50 -17.20
CA LYS A 53 18.62 3.06 -17.38
C LYS A 53 17.37 2.18 -17.29
N GLY A 54 16.32 2.63 -16.61
CA GLY A 54 15.15 1.82 -16.28
C GLY A 54 15.39 0.92 -15.07
N TRP A 55 14.39 0.13 -14.71
CA TRP A 55 14.50 -0.91 -13.70
C TRP A 55 14.96 -2.22 -14.31
N ASP A 56 15.92 -2.87 -13.66
CA ASP A 56 16.23 -4.28 -13.87
C ASP A 56 15.36 -5.10 -12.93
N ILE A 57 14.36 -5.79 -13.47
CA ILE A 57 13.38 -6.55 -12.69
C ILE A 57 13.74 -8.03 -12.75
N GLU A 58 13.97 -8.64 -11.60
CA GLU A 58 14.07 -10.08 -11.43
C GLU A 58 12.79 -10.55 -10.74
N SER A 59 11.90 -11.19 -11.49
CA SER A 59 10.55 -11.51 -11.02
C SER A 59 10.24 -12.98 -11.13
N VAL A 60 9.75 -13.56 -10.03
CA VAL A 60 9.16 -14.91 -10.00
C VAL A 60 7.94 -15.05 -10.91
N ASP A 61 7.17 -13.97 -11.10
CA ASP A 61 5.92 -13.99 -11.87
C ASP A 61 6.08 -13.53 -13.33
N HIS A 62 7.15 -12.81 -13.65
CA HIS A 62 7.28 -12.10 -14.93
C HIS A 62 8.58 -12.37 -15.68
N GLY A 63 9.44 -13.23 -15.12
CA GLY A 63 10.79 -13.45 -15.61
C GLY A 63 11.68 -12.20 -15.48
N PRO A 64 12.93 -12.28 -15.96
CA PRO A 64 13.85 -11.15 -15.95
C PRO A 64 13.43 -10.09 -16.98
N ARG A 65 13.56 -8.81 -16.63
CA ARG A 65 13.42 -7.66 -17.53
C ARG A 65 14.56 -6.69 -17.29
N LYS A 66 15.20 -6.23 -18.36
CA LYS A 66 16.30 -5.27 -18.29
C LYS A 66 15.86 -3.90 -18.77
N GLY A 67 16.21 -2.87 -18.01
CA GLY A 67 15.93 -1.47 -18.33
C GLY A 67 14.45 -1.14 -18.57
N TRP A 68 13.53 -1.84 -17.90
CA TRP A 68 12.10 -1.59 -18.04
C TRP A 68 11.70 -0.23 -17.46
N ARG A 69 10.78 0.47 -18.11
CA ARG A 69 10.22 1.74 -17.63
C ARG A 69 8.70 1.73 -17.81
N PRO A 70 7.97 2.42 -16.93
CA PRO A 70 6.59 2.79 -17.22
C PRO A 70 6.53 3.83 -18.35
N SER A 71 5.34 4.05 -18.91
CA SER A 71 5.11 4.96 -20.03
C SER A 71 5.65 6.37 -19.79
N ARG A 72 5.56 6.88 -18.57
CA ARG A 72 6.14 8.16 -18.15
C ARG A 72 6.77 8.05 -16.77
N VAL A 73 7.93 8.68 -16.60
CA VAL A 73 8.66 8.77 -15.32
C VAL A 73 8.88 10.24 -14.99
N VAL A 74 8.51 10.67 -13.78
CA VAL A 74 8.63 12.07 -13.34
C VAL A 74 9.23 12.16 -11.93
N PRO A 75 9.94 13.25 -11.59
CA PRO A 75 10.65 13.36 -10.31
C PRO A 75 9.76 13.78 -9.13
N SER A 76 8.56 14.30 -9.41
CA SER A 76 7.67 14.84 -8.37
C SER A 76 6.20 14.69 -8.75
N ILE A 77 5.31 14.89 -7.78
CA ILE A 77 3.86 14.87 -7.99
C ILE A 77 3.43 16.07 -8.86
N SER A 78 4.04 17.25 -8.67
CA SER A 78 3.75 18.41 -9.52
C SER A 78 4.12 18.17 -10.97
N ASP A 79 5.21 17.46 -11.24
CA ASP A 79 5.63 17.11 -12.60
C ASP A 79 4.74 16.03 -13.25
N ALA A 80 3.86 15.38 -12.48
CA ALA A 80 2.89 14.42 -13.02
C ALA A 80 1.69 15.11 -13.66
N ALA A 81 1.35 16.34 -13.26
CA ALA A 81 0.20 17.06 -13.78
C ALA A 81 0.22 17.21 -15.32
N PHE A 82 -0.97 17.18 -15.93
CA PHE A 82 -1.15 17.41 -17.36
C PHE A 82 -1.39 18.92 -17.59
N GLY A 83 -0.33 19.72 -17.55
CA GLY A 83 -0.38 21.18 -17.78
C GLY A 83 -0.35 22.04 -16.51
N PRO A 84 -0.30 23.39 -16.64
CA PRO A 84 -0.26 24.30 -15.49
C PRO A 84 -1.57 24.17 -14.69
N SER A 85 -1.47 23.72 -13.44
CA SER A 85 -2.63 23.42 -12.59
C SER A 85 -3.61 24.60 -12.53
N GLN A 86 -4.85 24.43 -12.98
CA GLN A 86 -5.92 25.41 -12.71
C GLN A 86 -6.50 25.23 -11.30
N SER A 87 -5.63 25.04 -10.31
CA SER A 87 -5.98 24.98 -8.89
C SER A 87 -6.17 26.39 -8.33
N THR A 88 -7.23 27.12 -8.69
CA THR A 88 -7.63 28.36 -7.97
C THR A 88 -9.14 28.69 -7.96
N ALA A 89 -10.07 27.77 -8.26
CA ALA A 89 -11.50 28.16 -8.24
C ALA A 89 -12.51 27.05 -7.93
N PHE A 90 -12.41 26.39 -6.76
CA PHE A 90 -13.57 25.67 -6.21
C PHE A 90 -13.72 25.94 -4.70
N GLY A 91 -14.22 27.12 -4.38
CA GLY A 91 -14.57 27.56 -3.02
C GLY A 91 -16.07 27.42 -2.71
N GLY A 92 -16.67 26.29 -3.05
CA GLY A 92 -18.08 26.00 -2.73
C GLY A 92 -18.49 24.59 -3.14
N PRO A 93 -19.54 24.01 -2.52
CA PRO A 93 -20.04 22.70 -2.91
C PRO A 93 -20.48 22.73 -4.38
N LEU A 94 -20.05 21.73 -5.15
CA LEU A 94 -20.45 21.57 -6.54
C LEU A 94 -21.99 21.49 -6.61
N PRO A 95 -22.65 22.25 -7.49
CA PRO A 95 -24.07 22.10 -7.71
C PRO A 95 -24.36 20.68 -8.19
N THR A 96 -25.22 19.96 -7.47
CA THR A 96 -25.75 18.67 -7.91
C THR A 96 -26.42 18.87 -9.27
N GLY A 97 -25.74 18.43 -10.35
CA GLY A 97 -26.26 18.48 -11.72
C GLY A 97 -25.60 19.45 -12.71
N ALA A 98 -24.55 20.19 -12.33
CA ALA A 98 -23.78 21.01 -13.29
C ALA A 98 -22.53 20.26 -13.79
N SER A 99 -22.34 20.23 -15.11
CA SER A 99 -21.15 19.71 -15.78
C SER A 99 -19.91 20.40 -15.22
N THR A 100 -19.08 19.67 -14.46
CA THR A 100 -17.70 20.10 -14.18
C THR A 100 -17.04 20.45 -15.51
N PRO A 101 -16.21 21.50 -15.60
CA PRO A 101 -15.37 21.71 -16.77
C PRO A 101 -14.54 20.43 -16.95
N MET A 102 -14.94 19.57 -17.88
CA MET A 102 -14.30 18.28 -18.07
C MET A 102 -12.95 18.56 -18.70
N GLU A 103 -11.89 18.47 -17.90
CA GLU A 103 -10.57 18.18 -18.44
C GLU A 103 -10.72 17.03 -19.46
N PRO A 104 -10.17 17.18 -20.69
CA PRO A 104 -10.19 16.10 -21.67
C PRO A 104 -9.74 14.80 -21.00
N ALA A 105 -10.34 13.65 -21.37
CA ALA A 105 -9.97 12.36 -20.76
C ALA A 105 -8.46 12.04 -20.87
N LYS A 106 -7.78 12.65 -21.84
CA LYS A 106 -6.32 12.53 -22.04
C LYS A 106 -5.48 13.37 -21.08
N GLU A 107 -6.07 14.31 -20.36
CA GLU A 107 -5.41 15.30 -19.51
C GLU A 107 -5.75 15.12 -18.03
N ARG A 108 -6.25 13.94 -17.64
CA ARG A 108 -6.51 13.58 -16.25
C ARG A 108 -6.11 12.14 -15.96
N TYR A 109 -5.98 11.82 -14.67
CA TYR A 109 -5.77 10.45 -14.21
C TYR A 109 -7.11 9.77 -13.90
N ASP A 110 -7.31 8.59 -14.48
CA ASP A 110 -8.42 7.70 -14.12
C ASP A 110 -8.16 7.04 -12.77
N PHE A 111 -6.91 6.65 -12.51
CA PHE A 111 -6.50 6.05 -11.24
C PHE A 111 -5.24 6.73 -10.69
N ILE A 112 -5.22 6.98 -9.39
CA ILE A 112 -4.00 7.31 -8.65
C ILE A 112 -3.71 6.15 -7.71
N VAL A 113 -2.56 5.51 -7.90
CA VAL A 113 -2.12 4.33 -7.14
C VAL A 113 -1.04 4.75 -6.14
N ILE A 114 -1.32 4.57 -4.87
CA ILE A 114 -0.41 4.90 -3.77
C ILE A 114 0.29 3.63 -3.28
N CYS A 115 1.60 3.60 -3.50
CA CYS A 115 2.52 2.53 -3.11
C CYS A 115 3.69 3.04 -2.23
N THR A 116 3.62 4.29 -1.77
CA THR A 116 4.56 4.83 -0.77
C THR A 116 4.36 4.14 0.57
N LYS A 117 5.37 4.20 1.43
CA LYS A 117 5.16 3.86 2.84
C LYS A 117 4.12 4.78 3.48
N GLN A 118 3.33 4.24 4.39
CA GLN A 118 2.38 5.02 5.18
C GLN A 118 3.06 5.58 6.42
N LEU A 119 3.50 6.83 6.32
CA LEU A 119 4.26 7.56 7.34
C LEU A 119 3.55 8.90 7.63
N PRO A 120 2.42 8.87 8.36
CA PRO A 120 1.59 10.07 8.60
C PRO A 120 2.33 11.16 9.39
N GLU A 121 3.36 10.78 10.16
CA GLU A 121 4.21 11.72 10.90
C GLU A 121 5.14 12.54 9.98
N GLN A 122 5.37 12.07 8.75
CA GLN A 122 6.30 12.71 7.80
C GLN A 122 5.59 13.40 6.63
N HIS A 123 4.44 12.87 6.20
CA HIS A 123 3.75 13.39 5.01
C HIS A 123 2.25 13.11 5.05
N ALA A 124 1.46 14.09 4.60
CA ALA A 124 0.04 13.95 4.31
C ALA A 124 -0.15 13.65 2.81
N ILE A 125 -0.13 12.38 2.41
CA ILE A 125 -0.21 12.00 0.99
C ILE A 125 -1.50 12.50 0.32
N ALA A 126 -2.63 12.53 1.03
CA ALA A 126 -3.88 13.06 0.50
C ALA A 126 -3.71 14.52 0.00
N ASP A 127 -3.09 15.38 0.79
CA ASP A 127 -2.81 16.78 0.43
C ASP A 127 -1.86 16.86 -0.77
N MET A 128 -0.82 16.01 -0.78
CA MET A 128 0.18 16.01 -1.85
C MET A 128 -0.43 15.66 -3.20
N ILE A 129 -1.40 14.73 -3.25
CA ILE A 129 -2.02 14.29 -4.51
C ILE A 129 -3.20 15.14 -4.96
N ALA A 130 -3.70 16.06 -4.12
CA ALA A 130 -4.87 16.88 -4.42
C ALA A 130 -4.83 17.55 -5.81
N PRO A 131 -3.69 18.08 -6.30
CA PRO A 131 -3.61 18.66 -7.65
C PRO A 131 -3.81 17.68 -8.80
N LEU A 132 -3.75 16.36 -8.55
CA LEU A 132 -3.92 15.32 -9.54
C LEU A 132 -5.33 14.67 -9.51
N VAL A 133 -6.13 14.97 -8.49
CA VAL A 133 -7.44 14.34 -8.28
C VAL A 133 -8.51 15.17 -8.99
N THR A 134 -9.12 14.59 -10.02
CA THR A 134 -10.31 15.17 -10.64
C THR A 134 -11.55 14.69 -9.86
N PRO A 135 -12.37 15.60 -9.28
CA PRO A 135 -13.56 15.23 -8.51
C PRO A 135 -14.50 14.29 -9.26
N ALA A 136 -15.02 13.28 -8.57
CA ALA A 136 -15.90 12.23 -9.10
C ALA A 136 -15.34 11.34 -10.24
N LEU A 137 -14.19 11.67 -10.83
CA LEU A 137 -13.64 10.97 -12.00
C LEU A 137 -12.42 10.11 -11.64
N THR A 138 -11.51 10.63 -10.82
CA THR A 138 -10.31 9.90 -10.40
C THR A 138 -10.66 8.90 -9.30
N SER A 139 -10.18 7.67 -9.43
CA SER A 139 -10.26 6.66 -8.37
C SER A 139 -8.92 6.53 -7.65
N ILE A 140 -8.95 6.47 -6.32
CA ILE A 140 -7.76 6.39 -5.47
C ILE A 140 -7.57 4.93 -5.04
N VAL A 141 -6.37 4.37 -5.30
CA VAL A 141 -6.04 2.97 -5.04
C VAL A 141 -4.87 2.90 -4.06
N LEU A 142 -5.10 2.33 -2.87
CA LEU A 142 -4.09 2.25 -1.82
C LEU A 142 -3.53 0.83 -1.73
N ILE A 143 -2.26 0.61 -2.11
CA ILE A 143 -1.55 -0.67 -1.96
C ILE A 143 -0.63 -0.66 -0.72
N GLN A 144 -0.80 0.35 0.14
CA GLN A 144 -0.03 0.52 1.37
C GLN A 144 -0.44 -0.49 2.46
N ASN A 145 0.47 -0.78 3.39
CA ASN A 145 0.16 -1.53 4.60
C ASN A 145 -0.63 -0.67 5.60
N GLY A 146 -1.26 -1.31 6.58
CA GLY A 146 -1.90 -0.63 7.72
C GLY A 146 -3.42 -0.75 7.75
N LEU A 147 -4.03 -0.33 8.85
CA LEU A 147 -5.48 -0.23 9.01
C LEU A 147 -5.93 1.21 8.73
N ASN A 148 -7.18 1.44 8.34
CA ASN A 148 -7.79 2.79 8.22
C ASN A 148 -7.06 3.79 7.29
N ILE A 149 -6.15 3.32 6.46
CA ILE A 149 -5.36 4.15 5.53
C ILE A 149 -6.19 4.92 4.49
N HIS A 150 -7.46 4.56 4.31
CA HIS A 150 -8.39 5.21 3.39
C HIS A 150 -9.01 6.48 3.95
N LEU A 151 -9.10 6.62 5.28
CA LEU A 151 -9.82 7.73 5.93
C LEU A 151 -9.33 9.12 5.51
N PRO A 152 -8.01 9.38 5.38
CA PRO A 152 -7.55 10.69 4.89
C PRO A 152 -8.04 11.01 3.47
N PHE A 153 -8.16 9.99 2.62
CA PHE A 153 -8.55 10.15 1.21
C PHE A 153 -10.06 10.31 1.05
N THR A 154 -10.86 9.52 1.76
CA THR A 154 -12.33 9.67 1.73
C THR A 154 -12.78 10.98 2.38
N THR A 155 -12.00 11.51 3.34
CA THR A 155 -12.25 12.83 3.94
C THR A 155 -11.88 13.97 3.00
N ALA A 156 -10.70 13.91 2.35
CA ALA A 156 -10.25 14.96 1.44
C ALA A 156 -10.98 14.95 0.08
N PHE A 157 -11.40 13.77 -0.39
CA PHE A 157 -12.00 13.56 -1.71
C PHE A 157 -13.33 12.79 -1.61
N PRO A 158 -14.35 13.35 -0.94
CA PRO A 158 -15.59 12.64 -0.64
C PRO A 158 -16.38 12.25 -1.90
N SER A 159 -16.16 12.91 -3.04
CA SER A 159 -16.81 12.54 -4.32
C SER A 159 -16.13 11.39 -5.05
N ASN A 160 -14.98 10.90 -4.59
CA ASN A 160 -14.11 10.02 -5.36
C ASN A 160 -14.11 8.60 -4.81
N VAL A 161 -14.16 7.62 -5.72
CA VAL A 161 -14.01 6.21 -5.33
C VAL A 161 -12.64 6.00 -4.70
N THR A 162 -12.62 5.51 -3.47
CA THR A 162 -11.41 5.04 -2.80
C THR A 162 -11.47 3.52 -2.64
N MET A 163 -10.39 2.84 -2.98
CA MET A 163 -10.23 1.40 -2.80
C MET A 163 -8.85 1.10 -2.23
N SER A 164 -8.70 -0.06 -1.61
CA SER A 164 -7.39 -0.51 -1.15
C SER A 164 -7.11 -1.95 -1.52
N ALA A 165 -5.84 -2.30 -1.53
CA ALA A 165 -5.37 -3.66 -1.70
C ALA A 165 -4.73 -4.17 -0.41
N VAL A 166 -4.94 -5.45 -0.14
CA VAL A 166 -4.08 -6.26 0.71
C VAL A 166 -3.19 -7.07 -0.22
N SER A 167 -1.93 -6.63 -0.35
CA SER A 167 -0.93 -7.34 -1.15
C SER A 167 -0.13 -8.32 -0.28
N MET A 168 -0.02 -9.56 -0.74
CA MET A 168 0.85 -10.61 -0.23
C MET A 168 1.95 -10.83 -1.27
N ILE A 169 2.97 -9.97 -1.24
CA ILE A 169 4.09 -9.95 -2.20
C ILE A 169 5.43 -10.00 -1.46
N GLY A 170 6.42 -10.63 -2.08
CA GLY A 170 7.82 -10.54 -1.66
C GLY A 170 8.61 -9.70 -2.65
N SER A 171 8.72 -8.39 -2.43
CA SER A 171 9.52 -7.52 -3.31
C SER A 171 10.31 -6.46 -2.57
N PHE A 172 11.49 -6.12 -3.09
CA PHE A 172 12.33 -5.04 -2.57
C PHE A 172 13.23 -4.48 -3.66
N THR A 173 13.67 -3.23 -3.45
CA THR A 173 14.66 -2.57 -4.31
C THR A 173 16.06 -2.91 -3.82
N ALA A 174 16.91 -3.36 -4.74
CA ALA A 174 18.33 -3.57 -4.55
C ALA A 174 19.12 -2.54 -5.40
N PRO A 175 20.24 -1.99 -4.90
CA PRO A 175 21.05 -1.07 -5.67
C PRO A 175 21.65 -1.72 -6.94
N PRO A 176 21.95 -0.93 -7.98
CA PRO A 176 21.64 0.50 -8.09
C PRO A 176 20.21 0.77 -8.62
N ASN A 177 19.64 -0.15 -9.40
CA ASN A 177 18.32 -0.03 -10.03
C ASN A 177 17.66 -1.41 -10.25
N ILE A 178 17.79 -2.30 -9.26
CA ILE A 178 17.26 -3.68 -9.36
C ILE A 178 15.99 -3.80 -8.51
N ILE A 179 14.95 -4.40 -9.08
CA ILE A 179 13.79 -4.88 -8.31
C ILE A 179 13.91 -6.39 -8.18
N LYS A 180 14.03 -6.87 -6.94
CA LYS A 180 13.92 -8.29 -6.62
C LYS A 180 12.47 -8.56 -6.24
N HIS A 181 11.77 -9.36 -7.04
CA HIS A 181 10.43 -9.85 -6.78
C HIS A 181 10.51 -11.37 -6.62
N ILE A 182 10.58 -11.80 -5.36
CA ILE A 182 10.95 -13.15 -4.91
C ILE A 182 9.78 -13.96 -4.35
N GLY A 183 8.63 -13.32 -4.12
CA GLY A 183 7.41 -13.98 -3.67
C GLY A 183 6.24 -13.50 -4.54
N PRO A 184 5.34 -14.41 -4.98
CA PRO A 184 4.30 -14.10 -5.96
C PRO A 184 3.44 -12.89 -5.58
N ASP A 185 2.97 -12.14 -6.57
CA ASP A 185 2.09 -11.00 -6.37
C ASP A 185 0.62 -11.46 -6.25
N THR A 186 0.18 -11.63 -5.01
CA THR A 186 -1.20 -12.04 -4.68
C THR A 186 -1.91 -10.91 -3.94
N LEU A 187 -3.04 -10.42 -4.47
CA LEU A 187 -3.79 -9.31 -3.89
C LEU A 187 -5.27 -9.61 -3.70
N GLN A 188 -5.84 -9.03 -2.65
CA GLN A 188 -7.27 -8.81 -2.53
C GLN A 188 -7.52 -7.30 -2.59
N ILE A 189 -8.42 -6.85 -3.46
CA ILE A 189 -8.74 -5.42 -3.66
C ILE A 189 -10.22 -5.21 -3.40
N GLY A 190 -10.58 -4.19 -2.63
CA GLY A 190 -11.96 -3.85 -2.32
C GLY A 190 -12.15 -2.35 -2.18
N ALA A 191 -13.35 -1.88 -2.52
CA ALA A 191 -13.77 -0.50 -2.33
C ALA A 191 -13.96 -0.19 -0.84
N HIS A 192 -13.75 1.07 -0.48
CA HIS A 192 -14.20 1.64 0.78
C HIS A 192 -15.48 2.43 0.51
N TYR A 193 -16.63 1.82 0.77
CA TYR A 193 -17.94 2.41 0.51
C TYR A 193 -18.22 3.58 1.47
N HIS A 194 -18.82 4.65 0.95
CA HIS A 194 -19.23 5.81 1.73
C HIS A 194 -20.42 6.53 1.06
N PRO A 195 -21.22 7.31 1.81
CA PRO A 195 -22.52 7.82 1.34
C PRO A 195 -22.48 8.67 0.07
N GLU A 196 -21.37 9.39 -0.15
CA GLU A 196 -21.21 10.34 -1.24
C GLU A 196 -20.94 9.69 -2.62
N VAL A 197 -20.65 8.38 -2.66
CA VAL A 197 -20.42 7.64 -3.91
C VAL A 197 -21.26 6.36 -3.92
N PRO A 198 -22.17 6.19 -4.90
CA PRO A 198 -22.98 4.98 -5.00
C PRO A 198 -22.13 3.70 -5.05
N ASP A 199 -22.52 2.69 -4.26
CA ASP A 199 -21.81 1.40 -4.17
C ASP A 199 -21.58 0.75 -5.54
N SER A 200 -22.53 0.88 -6.46
CA SER A 200 -22.41 0.35 -7.82
C SER A 200 -21.24 0.98 -8.59
N ILE A 201 -20.99 2.29 -8.42
CA ILE A 201 -19.88 3.00 -9.07
C ILE A 201 -18.56 2.57 -8.44
N SER A 202 -18.51 2.51 -7.10
CA SER A 202 -17.34 2.02 -6.36
C SER A 202 -16.96 0.60 -6.80
N LEU A 203 -17.93 -0.31 -6.87
CA LEU A 203 -17.73 -1.68 -7.31
C LEU A 203 -17.27 -1.77 -8.78
N GLU A 204 -17.90 -1.03 -9.69
CA GLU A 204 -17.51 -1.00 -11.11
C GLU A 204 -16.05 -0.53 -11.29
N ARG A 205 -15.66 0.54 -10.60
CA ARG A 205 -14.30 1.08 -10.67
C ARG A 205 -13.28 0.13 -10.05
N THR A 206 -13.61 -0.50 -8.92
CA THR A 206 -12.76 -1.53 -8.32
C THR A 206 -12.61 -2.75 -9.22
N GLN A 207 -13.69 -3.23 -9.84
CA GLN A 207 -13.62 -4.36 -10.78
C GLN A 207 -12.79 -4.01 -12.02
N THR A 208 -12.93 -2.79 -12.53
CA THR A 208 -12.11 -2.29 -13.64
C THR A 208 -10.62 -2.35 -13.32
N PHE A 209 -10.23 -1.91 -12.12
CA PHE A 209 -8.83 -1.97 -11.67
C PHE A 209 -8.34 -3.42 -11.52
N ILE A 210 -9.15 -4.29 -10.91
CA ILE A 210 -8.85 -5.73 -10.78
C ILE A 210 -8.64 -6.37 -12.16
N ASP A 211 -9.49 -6.06 -13.14
CA ASP A 211 -9.39 -6.62 -14.49
C ASP A 211 -8.12 -6.19 -15.20
N MET A 212 -7.69 -4.92 -15.05
CA MET A 212 -6.38 -4.47 -15.54
C MET A 212 -5.25 -5.24 -14.86
N TYR A 213 -5.29 -5.34 -13.53
CA TYR A 213 -4.23 -6.00 -12.76
C TYR A 213 -4.12 -7.50 -13.08
N ARG A 214 -5.26 -8.20 -13.25
CA ARG A 214 -5.32 -9.60 -13.70
C ARG A 214 -4.75 -9.77 -15.11
N ALA A 215 -5.18 -8.93 -16.06
CA ALA A 215 -4.69 -8.99 -17.43
C ALA A 215 -3.17 -8.75 -17.52
N GLY A 216 -2.62 -7.97 -16.59
CA GLY A 216 -1.18 -7.72 -16.42
C GLY A 216 -0.35 -8.94 -16.00
N GLY A 217 -1.00 -9.98 -15.50
CA GLY A 217 -0.40 -11.26 -15.14
C GLY A 217 0.10 -11.36 -13.71
N ALA A 218 -0.52 -10.64 -12.75
CA ALA A 218 -0.33 -10.92 -11.33
C ALA A 218 -0.69 -12.38 -11.01
N ALA A 219 -0.01 -13.01 -10.06
CA ALA A 219 -0.26 -14.41 -9.70
C ALA A 219 -1.70 -14.64 -9.22
N SER A 220 -2.24 -13.68 -8.45
CA SER A 220 -3.66 -13.65 -8.10
C SER A 220 -4.08 -12.22 -7.75
N CYS A 221 -5.26 -11.80 -8.22
CA CYS A 221 -5.86 -10.54 -7.82
C CYS A 221 -7.37 -10.77 -7.74
N ILE A 222 -7.99 -10.62 -6.58
CA ILE A 222 -9.41 -10.92 -6.38
C ILE A 222 -10.14 -9.77 -5.68
N LEU A 223 -11.46 -9.72 -5.88
CA LEU A 223 -12.32 -8.76 -5.17
C LEU A 223 -12.44 -9.18 -3.70
N ALA A 224 -12.18 -8.25 -2.78
CA ALA A 224 -12.56 -8.36 -1.38
C ALA A 224 -13.95 -7.76 -1.19
N PRO A 225 -14.99 -8.58 -0.87
CA PRO A 225 -16.33 -8.05 -0.63
C PRO A 225 -16.41 -7.22 0.65
N ASP A 226 -15.61 -7.58 1.66
CA ASP A 226 -15.42 -6.85 2.90
C ASP A 226 -13.95 -6.44 3.01
N MET A 227 -13.64 -5.23 2.53
CA MET A 227 -12.27 -4.72 2.52
C MET A 227 -11.72 -4.51 3.95
N PRO A 228 -12.45 -3.91 4.90
CA PRO A 228 -11.98 -3.82 6.28
C PRO A 228 -11.62 -5.18 6.91
N LYS A 229 -12.46 -6.22 6.75
CA LYS A 229 -12.14 -7.58 7.22
C LYS A 229 -10.86 -8.13 6.58
N ALA A 230 -10.67 -7.92 5.28
CA ALA A 230 -9.43 -8.32 4.61
C ALA A 230 -8.19 -7.58 5.17
N ARG A 231 -8.33 -6.29 5.54
CA ARG A 231 -7.24 -5.54 6.20
C ARG A 231 -6.97 -6.07 7.61
N TYR A 232 -7.99 -6.32 8.43
CA TYR A 232 -7.80 -6.95 9.75
C TYR A 232 -7.09 -8.30 9.65
N ALA A 233 -7.50 -9.15 8.71
CA ALA A 233 -6.83 -10.42 8.43
C ALA A 233 -5.33 -10.25 8.12
N LYS A 234 -4.97 -9.22 7.34
CA LYS A 234 -3.56 -8.89 7.05
C LYS A 234 -2.82 -8.34 8.27
N ILE A 235 -3.49 -7.54 9.09
CA ILE A 235 -2.92 -6.96 10.32
C ILE A 235 -2.64 -8.04 11.36
N LEU A 236 -3.32 -9.19 11.37
CA LEU A 236 -2.89 -10.32 12.21
C LEU A 236 -1.41 -10.65 12.02
N TRP A 237 -0.93 -10.66 10.77
CA TRP A 237 0.49 -10.88 10.45
C TRP A 237 1.34 -9.62 10.66
N ASN A 238 0.91 -8.48 10.14
CA ASN A 238 1.71 -7.25 10.18
C ASN A 238 1.82 -6.68 11.60
N GLY A 239 0.76 -6.71 12.39
CA GLY A 239 0.75 -6.26 13.79
C GLY A 239 1.48 -7.20 14.76
N THR A 240 1.91 -8.39 14.30
CA THR A 240 2.67 -9.35 15.12
C THR A 240 4.06 -9.63 14.57
N PHE A 241 4.20 -10.47 13.55
CA PHE A 241 5.52 -10.86 13.05
C PHE A 241 6.27 -9.67 12.48
N ASN A 242 5.61 -8.76 11.75
CA ASN A 242 6.33 -7.60 11.18
C ASN A 242 6.87 -6.67 12.28
N THR A 243 6.04 -6.37 13.28
CA THR A 243 6.38 -5.51 14.42
C THR A 243 7.39 -6.15 15.38
N ILE A 244 7.18 -7.40 15.81
CA ILE A 244 8.08 -8.10 16.74
C ILE A 244 9.44 -8.36 16.10
N CYS A 245 9.46 -8.80 14.84
CA CYS A 245 10.72 -9.00 14.11
C CYS A 245 11.52 -7.69 14.04
N ALA A 246 10.87 -6.56 13.71
CA ALA A 246 11.52 -5.26 13.66
C ALA A 246 12.03 -4.80 15.02
N LEU A 247 11.21 -4.94 16.08
CA LEU A 247 11.59 -4.56 17.43
C LEU A 247 12.82 -5.35 17.92
N MET A 248 12.87 -6.64 17.63
CA MET A 248 13.88 -7.56 18.16
C MET A 248 15.07 -7.79 17.21
N LEU A 249 15.04 -7.25 15.99
CA LEU A 249 16.02 -7.56 14.94
C LEU A 249 16.14 -9.08 14.66
N MET A 250 15.00 -9.79 14.70
CA MET A 250 14.92 -11.25 14.53
C MET A 250 14.11 -11.60 13.29
N ASN A 251 14.50 -12.62 12.54
CA ASN A 251 13.65 -13.18 11.49
C ASN A 251 12.47 -13.97 12.08
N VAL A 252 11.49 -14.32 11.23
CA VAL A 252 10.25 -15.00 11.67
C VAL A 252 10.54 -16.32 12.40
N GLY A 253 11.50 -17.13 11.93
CA GLY A 253 11.83 -18.41 12.55
C GLY A 253 12.51 -18.24 13.92
N GLU A 254 13.33 -17.21 14.10
CA GLU A 254 13.93 -16.85 15.39
C GLU A 254 12.87 -16.45 16.41
N VAL A 255 11.89 -15.61 16.03
CA VAL A 255 10.75 -15.23 16.89
C VAL A 255 9.96 -16.47 17.32
N GLN A 256 9.82 -17.47 16.45
CA GLN A 256 9.11 -18.68 16.83
C GLN A 256 9.92 -19.56 17.79
N ARG A 257 11.20 -19.80 17.48
CA ARG A 257 12.11 -20.62 18.31
C ARG A 257 12.36 -20.03 19.71
N SER A 258 12.15 -18.73 19.89
CA SER A 258 12.21 -18.10 21.22
C SER A 258 11.01 -18.44 22.12
N GLY A 259 9.97 -19.08 21.58
CA GLY A 259 8.73 -19.36 22.30
C GLY A 259 7.75 -18.19 22.32
N ALA A 260 8.00 -17.11 21.57
CA ALA A 260 7.13 -15.93 21.53
C ALA A 260 5.77 -16.20 20.85
N ARG A 261 5.64 -17.29 20.06
CA ARG A 261 4.38 -17.59 19.36
C ARG A 261 3.18 -17.65 20.33
N GLU A 262 3.26 -18.51 21.34
CA GLU A 262 2.15 -18.75 22.28
C GLU A 262 1.98 -17.62 23.30
N LYS A 263 3.07 -16.93 23.64
CA LYS A 263 3.11 -15.95 24.75
C LYS A 263 2.97 -14.50 24.31
N LEU A 264 3.15 -14.20 23.02
CA LEU A 264 3.14 -12.84 22.50
C LEU A 264 2.38 -12.73 21.17
N VAL A 265 2.72 -13.53 20.16
CA VAL A 265 2.10 -13.46 18.83
C VAL A 265 0.60 -13.77 18.88
N ILE A 266 0.22 -14.93 19.41
CA ILE A 266 -1.19 -15.35 19.50
C ILE A 266 -2.00 -14.41 20.41
N PRO A 267 -1.52 -14.00 21.60
CA PRO A 267 -2.19 -12.98 22.40
C PRO A 267 -2.45 -11.66 21.67
N ILE A 268 -1.46 -11.12 20.92
CA ILE A 268 -1.67 -9.90 20.11
C ILE A 268 -2.70 -10.16 18.99
N MET A 269 -2.66 -11.33 18.34
CA MET A 269 -3.67 -11.67 17.34
C MET A 269 -5.08 -11.73 17.94
N HIS A 270 -5.24 -12.19 19.17
CA HIS A 270 -6.53 -12.16 19.87
C HIS A 270 -6.97 -10.74 20.24
N GLU A 271 -6.05 -9.87 20.65
CA GLU A 271 -6.36 -8.44 20.83
C GLU A 271 -6.85 -7.82 19.51
N LEU A 272 -6.15 -8.06 18.40
CA LEU A 272 -6.57 -7.62 17.07
C LEU A 272 -7.92 -8.21 16.64
N GLN A 273 -8.17 -9.49 16.93
CA GLN A 273 -9.44 -10.16 16.68
C GLN A 273 -10.57 -9.53 17.49
N ALA A 274 -10.33 -9.16 18.75
CA ALA A 274 -11.30 -8.47 19.59
C ALA A 274 -11.62 -7.08 19.05
N VAL A 275 -10.62 -6.33 18.57
CA VAL A 275 -10.82 -5.03 17.91
C VAL A 275 -11.65 -5.21 16.63
N ALA A 276 -11.28 -6.15 15.76
CA ALA A 276 -12.02 -6.42 14.53
C ALA A 276 -13.49 -6.79 14.81
N LYS A 277 -13.74 -7.63 15.81
CA LYS A 277 -15.09 -8.01 16.23
C LYS A 277 -15.90 -6.81 16.72
N ALA A 278 -15.32 -5.94 17.56
CA ALA A 278 -15.98 -4.74 18.04
C ALA A 278 -16.23 -3.73 16.90
N ASP A 279 -15.40 -3.75 15.86
CA ASP A 279 -15.55 -2.95 14.64
C ASP A 279 -16.56 -3.55 13.64
N GLY A 280 -17.21 -4.68 13.98
CA GLY A 280 -18.20 -5.34 13.14
C GLY A 280 -17.64 -6.33 12.11
N HIS A 281 -16.33 -6.61 12.15
CA HIS A 281 -15.64 -7.51 11.22
C HIS A 281 -15.19 -8.79 11.91
N GLU A 282 -15.97 -9.85 11.77
CA GLU A 282 -15.68 -11.13 12.44
C GLU A 282 -14.48 -11.85 11.79
N ILE A 283 -13.46 -12.12 12.60
CA ILE A 283 -12.28 -12.90 12.26
C ILE A 283 -12.35 -14.24 13.00
N GLU A 284 -12.42 -15.33 12.26
CA GLU A 284 -12.50 -16.68 12.83
C GLU A 284 -11.21 -17.09 13.55
N GLU A 285 -11.33 -17.84 14.64
CA GLU A 285 -10.18 -18.42 15.36
C GLU A 285 -9.27 -19.24 14.45
N LYS A 286 -9.86 -19.92 13.46
CA LYS A 286 -9.11 -20.66 12.45
C LYS A 286 -8.11 -19.76 11.71
N LEU A 287 -8.50 -18.54 11.34
CA LEU A 287 -7.61 -17.61 10.64
C LEU A 287 -6.49 -17.10 11.55
N VAL A 288 -6.78 -16.86 12.83
CA VAL A 288 -5.75 -16.53 13.84
C VAL A 288 -4.70 -17.63 13.92
N ARG A 289 -5.13 -18.89 14.05
CA ARG A 289 -4.22 -20.05 14.08
C ARG A 289 -3.45 -20.19 12.76
N GLU A 290 -4.12 -20.08 11.62
CA GLU A 290 -3.46 -20.13 10.32
C GLU A 290 -2.37 -19.06 10.22
N MET A 291 -2.63 -17.82 10.63
CA MET A 291 -1.62 -16.75 10.59
C MET A 291 -0.48 -16.96 11.59
N ALA A 292 -0.73 -17.53 12.78
CA ALA A 292 0.30 -17.83 13.77
C ALA A 292 1.24 -18.97 13.35
N PHE A 293 0.73 -19.93 12.57
CA PHE A 293 1.44 -21.16 12.20
C PHE A 293 1.85 -21.24 10.71
N ARG A 294 1.46 -20.27 9.86
CA ARG A 294 1.77 -20.27 8.41
C ARG A 294 3.25 -20.31 8.05
N SER A 295 4.15 -19.98 8.98
CA SER A 295 5.59 -20.03 8.77
C SER A 295 6.22 -21.00 9.75
N PRO A 296 7.13 -21.87 9.31
CA PRO A 296 7.83 -22.81 10.19
C PRO A 296 8.93 -22.11 10.99
N GLU A 297 9.42 -22.79 12.03
CA GLU A 297 10.52 -22.33 12.90
C GLU A 297 11.87 -22.19 12.15
N SER A 298 12.00 -22.87 11.01
CA SER A 298 13.15 -22.76 10.10
C SER A 298 13.06 -21.56 9.15
N SER A 299 11.96 -20.80 9.17
CA SER A 299 11.75 -19.67 8.28
C SER A 299 12.83 -18.60 8.46
N ARG A 300 13.53 -18.27 7.38
CA ARG A 300 14.48 -17.14 7.32
C ARG A 300 13.83 -15.84 6.84
N TRP A 301 12.50 -15.81 6.79
CA TRP A 301 11.77 -14.66 6.26
C TRP A 301 12.01 -13.42 7.12
N ARG A 302 12.38 -12.31 6.47
CA ARG A 302 12.58 -11.00 7.08
C ARG A 302 11.44 -10.08 6.61
N PRO A 303 10.48 -9.74 7.50
CA PRO A 303 9.38 -8.84 7.16
C PRO A 303 9.84 -7.42 6.78
N SER A 304 8.97 -6.63 6.14
CA SER A 304 9.32 -5.32 5.59
C SER A 304 9.80 -4.32 6.64
N MET A 305 9.16 -4.26 7.80
CA MET A 305 9.53 -3.34 8.88
C MET A 305 10.87 -3.73 9.52
N LEU A 306 11.21 -5.03 9.55
CA LEU A 306 12.54 -5.49 9.96
C LEU A 306 13.60 -4.99 8.98
N LEU A 307 13.37 -5.13 7.67
CA LEU A 307 14.30 -4.59 6.67
C LEU A 307 14.46 -3.07 6.83
N ASP A 308 13.37 -2.36 7.10
CA ASP A 308 13.43 -0.92 7.35
C ASP A 308 14.28 -0.59 8.58
N ARG A 309 14.08 -1.31 9.69
CA ARG A 309 14.90 -1.17 10.90
C ARG A 309 16.38 -1.45 10.64
N GLU A 310 16.71 -2.52 9.93
CA GLU A 310 18.09 -2.91 9.63
C GLU A 310 18.78 -1.91 8.69
N TYR A 311 18.03 -1.27 7.79
CA TYR A 311 18.54 -0.28 6.86
C TYR A 311 18.43 1.16 7.35
N GLY A 312 18.04 1.38 8.62
CA GLY A 312 17.89 2.71 9.19
C GLY A 312 16.85 3.57 8.46
N ARG A 313 15.75 2.97 8.02
CA ARG A 313 14.66 3.64 7.31
C ARG A 313 13.46 3.83 8.23
N PRO A 314 12.60 4.84 7.96
CA PRO A 314 11.34 5.00 8.68
C PRO A 314 10.45 3.75 8.60
N MET A 315 9.80 3.41 9.72
CA MET A 315 8.95 2.23 9.88
C MET A 315 7.45 2.61 9.89
N GLU A 316 6.59 1.77 9.31
CA GLU A 316 5.13 2.00 9.22
C GLU A 316 4.35 1.61 10.51
N TYR A 317 4.93 1.82 11.69
CA TYR A 317 4.35 1.33 12.95
C TYR A 317 3.04 2.05 13.32
N GLU A 318 2.89 3.33 12.95
CA GLU A 318 1.64 4.09 13.12
C GLU A 318 0.47 3.42 12.40
N ALA A 319 0.60 3.13 11.12
CA ALA A 319 -0.49 2.55 10.34
C ALA A 319 -0.73 1.07 10.66
N ILE A 320 0.31 0.33 11.03
CA ILE A 320 0.23 -1.12 11.26
C ILE A 320 -0.26 -1.45 12.68
N LEU A 321 0.14 -0.68 13.69
CA LEU A 321 -0.18 -0.97 15.09
C LEU A 321 -0.86 0.19 15.81
N GLY A 322 -0.44 1.44 15.52
CA GLY A 322 -1.06 2.65 16.09
C GLY A 322 -2.53 2.80 15.72
N ASP A 323 -2.89 2.66 14.44
CA ASP A 323 -4.28 2.79 13.97
C ASP A 323 -5.22 1.71 14.56
N PRO A 324 -4.85 0.42 14.62
CA PRO A 324 -5.61 -0.56 15.38
C PRO A 324 -5.80 -0.22 16.86
N ILE A 325 -4.77 0.34 17.53
CA ILE A 325 -4.86 0.76 18.95
C ILE A 325 -5.81 1.95 19.11
N ARG A 326 -5.72 2.96 18.24
CA ARG A 326 -6.64 4.10 18.22
C ARG A 326 -8.08 3.61 18.02
N ARG A 327 -8.30 2.70 17.08
CA ARG A 327 -9.63 2.11 16.85
C ARG A 327 -10.11 1.30 18.04
N ALA A 328 -9.23 0.56 18.72
CA ALA A 328 -9.56 -0.15 19.96
C ALA A 328 -10.07 0.81 21.05
N ALA A 329 -9.39 1.95 21.22
CA ALA A 329 -9.80 2.96 22.19
C ALA A 329 -11.17 3.57 21.88
N GLU A 330 -11.45 3.89 20.61
CA GLU A 330 -12.76 4.38 20.15
C GLU A 330 -13.90 3.38 20.44
N LEU A 331 -13.60 2.08 20.36
CA LEU A 331 -14.55 0.99 20.57
C LEU A 331 -14.58 0.48 22.02
N GLY A 332 -13.76 1.03 22.91
CA GLY A 332 -13.64 0.58 24.31
C GLY A 332 -13.03 -0.82 24.48
N VAL A 333 -12.23 -1.29 23.52
CA VAL A 333 -11.54 -2.59 23.57
C VAL A 333 -10.18 -2.45 24.23
N HIS A 334 -9.92 -3.28 25.25
CA HIS A 334 -8.64 -3.28 25.96
C HIS A 334 -7.58 -4.09 25.19
N VAL A 335 -6.47 -3.44 24.81
CA VAL A 335 -5.36 -4.03 24.00
C VAL A 335 -3.96 -3.78 24.60
N PRO A 336 -3.69 -4.25 25.84
CA PRO A 336 -2.48 -3.90 26.58
C PRO A 336 -1.18 -4.40 25.95
N ILE A 337 -1.20 -5.57 25.30
CA ILE A 337 0.01 -6.15 24.71
C ILE A 337 0.39 -5.37 23.45
N MET A 338 -0.59 -5.09 22.57
CA MET A 338 -0.41 -4.21 21.41
C MET A 338 0.12 -2.84 21.82
N THR A 339 -0.47 -2.23 22.86
CA THR A 339 -0.05 -0.91 23.36
C THR A 339 1.40 -0.93 23.82
N THR A 340 1.82 -1.98 24.54
CA THR A 340 3.21 -2.14 25.00
C THR A 340 4.17 -2.27 23.83
N VAL A 341 3.86 -3.12 22.84
CA VAL A 341 4.70 -3.33 21.65
C VAL A 341 4.80 -2.05 20.82
N TYR A 342 3.71 -1.28 20.71
CA TYR A 342 3.68 0.00 20.00
C TYR A 342 4.61 1.04 20.65
N GLU A 343 4.56 1.21 21.97
CA GLU A 343 5.46 2.15 22.66
C GLU A 343 6.93 1.74 22.53
N LEU A 344 7.24 0.44 22.60
CA LEU A 344 8.60 -0.06 22.36
C LEU A 344 9.06 0.17 20.90
N LEU A 345 8.16 0.04 19.92
CA LEU A 345 8.46 0.35 18.52
C LEU A 345 8.73 1.83 18.30
N LYS A 346 8.04 2.73 19.00
CA LYS A 346 8.34 4.17 18.96
C LYS A 346 9.75 4.46 19.46
N LEU A 347 10.18 3.81 20.55
CA LEU A 347 11.56 3.92 21.03
C LEU A 347 12.57 3.39 20.00
N ALA A 348 12.27 2.25 19.37
CA ALA A 348 13.09 1.72 18.30
C ALA A 348 13.15 2.68 17.09
N SER A 349 12.03 3.28 16.68
CA SER A 349 12.00 4.27 15.61
C SER A 349 12.83 5.50 15.96
N TRP A 350 12.69 6.02 17.18
CA TRP A 350 13.48 7.15 17.65
C TRP A 350 14.98 6.88 17.56
N GLN A 351 15.43 5.65 17.88
CA GLN A 351 16.84 5.26 17.70
C GLN A 351 17.28 5.23 16.24
N VAL A 352 16.40 4.94 15.28
CA VAL A 352 16.73 5.06 13.84
C VAL A 352 16.99 6.51 13.47
N ASP A 353 16.13 7.42 13.97
CA ASP A 353 16.22 8.84 13.66
C ASP A 353 17.34 9.55 14.46
N ASN A 354 17.81 8.93 15.55
CA ASN A 354 18.84 9.45 16.46
C ASN A 354 19.92 8.38 16.70
N PRO A 355 20.75 8.06 15.69
CA PRO A 355 21.82 7.08 15.85
C PRO A 355 22.84 7.57 16.90
N SER A 356 23.16 6.73 17.88
CA SER A 356 24.21 7.02 18.86
C SER A 356 25.59 7.10 18.20
N ASP A 357 26.52 7.87 18.77
CA ASP A 357 27.92 7.96 18.30
C ASP A 357 28.62 6.57 18.25
N ALA A 358 28.26 5.65 19.15
CA ALA A 358 28.74 4.26 19.13
C ALA A 358 28.29 3.46 17.89
N ALA A 359 27.16 3.80 17.27
CA ALA A 359 26.69 3.19 16.02
C ALA A 359 27.35 3.82 14.78
N ALA A 360 27.95 5.01 14.93
CA ALA A 360 28.73 5.69 13.89
C ALA A 360 30.19 5.20 13.79
N GLY A 361 30.59 4.23 14.62
CA GLY A 361 31.91 3.62 14.57
C GLY A 361 33.01 4.41 15.29
N ASP A 362 32.66 5.28 16.25
CA ASP A 362 33.66 5.88 17.14
C ASP A 362 34.02 4.89 18.25
N PRO A 363 35.26 4.36 18.32
CA PRO A 363 35.68 3.40 19.34
C PRO A 363 35.89 4.02 20.73
N THR A 364 35.62 5.32 20.92
CA THR A 364 35.98 6.05 22.15
C THR A 364 34.85 6.21 23.17
N VAL A 365 33.64 5.72 22.88
CA VAL A 365 32.51 5.81 23.83
C VAL A 365 32.27 4.44 24.46
N VAL A 366 32.64 4.35 25.75
CA VAL A 366 32.54 3.17 26.64
C VAL A 366 31.11 2.85 27.04
#